data_AF-A0A3P6AAD5-F1
#
_entry.id   AF-A0A3P6AAD5-F1
#
_cell.length_a   1.000
_cell.length_b   1.000
_cell.length_c   1.000
_cell.angle_alpha   90.00
_cell.angle_beta   90.00
_cell.angle_gamma   90.00
#
_symmetry.space_group_name_H-M   'P 1'
#
loop_
_entity.id
_entity.type
_entity.pdbx_description
1 polymer ?
#
loop_
_entity_poly.entity_id
_entity_poly.type
_entity_poly.pdbx_seq_one_letter_code
_entity_poly.pdbx_strand_id
1 'polypeptide(L)'
;LLLINTVISGITNFWCATFTLPKFCIKLINSLCGAYLWKGTVERHHSARVAWDQITHAKDKGGLGVRDFLSWNKAASIKLIWMLFFSSESIWVAWFKDTVLSANL
;
A
#
# COMPACT_ATOMS: atom_id res chain seq x y z
N LEU A 1 16.05 5.82 -0.84
CA LEU A 1 14.68 6.21 -1.27
C LEU A 1 14.19 5.49 -2.52
N LEU A 2 15.05 5.29 -3.54
CA LEU A 2 14.68 4.61 -4.79
C LEU A 2 13.93 3.29 -4.55
N LEU A 3 14.52 2.37 -3.76
CA LEU A 3 13.92 1.08 -3.41
C LEU A 3 12.48 1.18 -2.87
N ILE A 4 12.21 2.14 -1.98
CA ILE A 4 10.88 2.33 -1.37
C ILE A 4 9.88 2.82 -2.42
N ASN A 5 10.28 3.82 -3.22
CA ASN A 5 9.39 4.47 -4.17
C ASN A 5 9.14 3.66 -5.45
N THR A 6 10.09 2.80 -5.86
CA THR A 6 9.94 1.97 -7.05
C THR A 6 9.49 0.56 -6.69
N VAL A 7 10.34 -0.18 -5.97
CA VAL A 7 10.14 -1.62 -5.72
C VAL A 7 9.03 -1.86 -4.70
N ILE A 8 9.16 -1.31 -3.48
CA ILE A 8 8.17 -1.55 -2.42
C ILE A 8 6.80 -1.00 -2.80
N SER A 9 6.79 0.20 -3.39
CA SER A 9 5.55 0.80 -3.88
C SER A 9 4.93 0.03 -5.04
N GLY A 10 5.73 -0.57 -5.94
CA GLY A 10 5.24 -1.43 -7.01
C GLY A 10 4.59 -2.71 -6.48
N ILE A 11 5.27 -3.40 -5.56
CA ILE A 11 4.75 -4.61 -4.91
C ILE A 11 3.45 -4.29 -4.14
N THR A 12 3.45 -3.23 -3.34
CA THR A 12 2.26 -2.83 -2.57
C THR A 12 1.11 -2.46 -3.51
N ASN A 13 1.39 -1.80 -4.63
CA ASN A 13 0.38 -1.45 -5.61
C ASN A 13 -0.28 -2.70 -6.23
N PHE A 14 0.50 -3.72 -6.55
CA PHE A 14 -0.02 -4.99 -7.07
C PHE A 14 -0.99 -5.62 -6.06
N TRP A 15 -0.58 -5.76 -4.80
CA TRP A 15 -1.44 -6.38 -3.78
C TRP A 15 -2.68 -5.55 -3.45
N CYS A 16 -2.56 -4.22 -3.33
CA CYS A 16 -3.72 -3.35 -3.08
C CYS A 16 -4.74 -3.36 -4.22
N ALA A 17 -4.32 -3.61 -5.47
CA ALA A 17 -5.23 -3.66 -6.62
C ALA A 17 -6.15 -4.89 -6.56
N THR A 18 -5.68 -5.98 -5.94
CA THR A 18 -6.42 -7.25 -5.84
C THR A 18 -7.14 -7.39 -4.50
N PHE A 19 -6.49 -6.98 -3.41
CA PHE A 19 -6.98 -7.19 -2.04
C PHE A 19 -7.02 -5.90 -1.24
N THR A 20 -7.98 -5.81 -0.32
CA THR A 20 -7.93 -4.78 0.73
C THR A 20 -6.96 -5.25 1.82
N LEU A 21 -5.76 -4.66 1.86
CA LEU A 21 -4.74 -5.05 2.83
C LEU A 21 -5.16 -4.70 4.27
N PRO A 22 -4.98 -5.61 5.24
CA PRO A 22 -5.19 -5.29 6.66
C PRO A 22 -4.28 -4.15 7.11
N LYS A 23 -4.80 -3.29 7.99
CA LYS A 23 -4.05 -2.14 8.53
C LYS A 23 -2.74 -2.56 9.23
N PHE A 24 -2.71 -3.75 9.84
CA PHE A 24 -1.51 -4.30 10.47
C PHE A 24 -0.38 -4.53 9.46
N CYS A 25 -0.69 -5.11 8.29
CA CYS A 25 0.29 -5.34 7.23
C CYS A 25 0.89 -4.02 6.73
N ILE A 26 0.04 -3.01 6.51
CA ILE A 26 0.48 -1.68 6.09
C ILE A 26 1.40 -1.04 7.15
N LYS A 27 1.04 -1.14 8.44
CA LYS A 27 1.88 -0.65 9.54
C LYS A 27 3.23 -1.36 9.59
N LEU A 28 3.26 -2.67 9.36
CA LEU A 28 4.50 -3.44 9.32
C LEU A 28 5.39 -3.00 8.14
N ILE A 29 4.81 -2.85 6.95
CA ILE A 29 5.53 -2.34 5.76
C ILE A 29 6.11 -0.95 6.02
N ASN A 30 5.30 -0.03 6.58
CA ASN A 30 5.74 1.32 6.95
C ASN A 30 6.89 1.30 7.97
N SER A 31 6.81 0.42 8.98
CA SER A 31 7.88 0.24 9.98
C SER A 31 9.19 -0.23 9.35
N LEU A 32 9.13 -1.24 8.47
CA LEU A 32 10.29 -1.76 7.74
C LEU A 32 10.91 -0.70 6.82
N CYS A 33 10.07 0.04 6.09
CA CYS A 33 10.53 1.14 5.24
C CYS A 33 11.17 2.26 6.08
N GLY A 34 10.62 2.56 7.26
CA GLY A 34 11.19 3.50 8.23
C GLY A 34 12.56 3.07 8.73
N ALA A 35 12.69 1.81 9.16
CA ALA A 35 13.96 1.23 9.60
C ALA A 35 15.04 1.36 8.51
N TYR A 36 14.69 0.92 7.29
CA TYR A 36 15.57 0.99 6.13
C TYR A 36 15.95 2.43 5.77
N LEU A 37 14.99 3.37 5.79
CA LEU A 37 15.23 4.77 5.46
C LEU A 37 16.23 5.44 6.41
N TRP A 38 16.14 5.17 7.72
CA TRP A 38 16.96 5.86 8.72
C TRP A 38 18.28 5.17 9.04
N LYS A 39 18.40 3.86 8.82
CA LYS A 39 19.59 3.07 9.19
C LYS A 39 20.19 2.24 8.06
N GLY A 40 19.52 2.13 6.91
CA GLY A 40 19.94 1.30 5.78
C GLY A 40 19.75 -0.21 5.99
N THR A 41 19.19 -0.64 7.12
CA THR A 41 18.91 -2.05 7.46
C THR A 41 17.60 -2.17 8.26
N VAL A 42 17.00 -3.36 8.24
CA VAL A 42 15.75 -3.69 8.95
C VAL A 42 15.96 -4.47 10.26
N GLU A 43 17.18 -4.94 10.53
CA GLU A 43 17.45 -5.94 11.58
C GLU A 43 17.70 -5.36 12.99
N ARG A 44 17.76 -4.04 13.16
CA ARG A 44 18.05 -3.41 14.46
C ARG A 44 16.91 -2.51 14.93
N HIS A 45 16.84 -2.30 16.25
CA HIS A 45 16.01 -1.25 16.85
C HIS A 45 16.28 0.08 16.15
N HIS A 46 15.23 0.67 15.57
CA HIS A 46 15.31 1.91 14.85
C HIS A 46 14.60 3.02 15.63
N SER A 47 15.24 4.19 15.67
CA SER A 47 14.60 5.43 16.08
C SER A 47 14.35 6.26 14.83
N ALA A 48 13.07 6.47 14.52
CA ALA A 48 12.69 7.36 13.44
C ALA A 48 12.96 8.81 13.88
N ARG A 49 13.68 9.57 13.05
CA ARG A 49 13.94 11.00 13.32
C ARG A 49 12.73 11.87 12.97
N VAL A 50 11.88 11.39 12.07
CA VAL A 50 10.66 12.08 11.60
C VAL A 50 9.53 11.06 11.57
N ALA A 51 8.33 11.48 11.98
CA ALA A 51 7.14 10.65 11.94
C ALA A 51 6.83 10.18 10.50
N TRP A 52 6.37 8.93 10.36
CA TRP A 52 6.09 8.34 9.05
C TRP A 52 5.08 9.13 8.23
N ASP A 53 4.04 9.66 8.90
CA ASP A 53 3.02 10.53 8.30
C ASP A 53 3.66 11.71 7.55
N GLN A 54 4.55 12.46 8.20
CA GLN A 54 5.26 13.60 7.61
C GLN A 54 6.12 13.21 6.38
N ILE A 55 6.72 12.01 6.39
CA ILE A 55 7.54 11.51 5.29
C ILE A 55 6.70 11.27 4.02
N THR A 56 5.43 10.91 4.18
CA THR A 56 4.54 10.61 3.06
C THR A 56 3.99 11.85 2.35
N HIS A 57 4.18 13.05 2.92
CA HIS A 57 3.83 14.28 2.23
C HIS A 57 4.66 14.45 0.94
N ALA A 58 4.09 15.19 0.00
CA ALA A 58 4.78 15.57 -1.21
C ALA A 58 6.00 16.47 -0.88
N LYS A 59 7.01 16.45 -1.76
CA LYS A 59 8.31 17.11 -1.52
C LYS A 59 8.19 18.63 -1.38
N ASP A 60 7.28 19.22 -2.13
CA ASP A 60 6.88 20.64 -2.05
C ASP A 60 6.26 21.00 -0.68
N LYS A 61 5.69 20.02 0.02
CA LYS A 61 5.11 20.17 1.37
C LYS A 61 6.06 19.73 2.49
N GLY A 62 7.35 19.55 2.19
CA GLY A 62 8.38 19.17 3.18
C GLY A 62 8.48 17.67 3.48
N GLY A 63 7.74 16.81 2.77
CA GLY A 63 7.88 15.36 2.87
C GLY A 63 8.93 14.78 1.91
N LEU A 64 9.01 13.45 1.84
CA LEU A 64 9.94 12.75 0.94
C LEU A 64 9.25 12.24 -0.34
N GLY A 65 7.95 12.45 -0.48
CA GLY A 65 7.15 11.93 -1.59
C GLY A 65 7.04 10.41 -1.59
N VAL A 66 7.10 9.79 -0.40
CA VAL A 66 6.80 8.36 -0.23
C VAL A 66 5.29 8.21 -0.24
N ARG A 67 4.78 7.17 -0.90
CA ARG A 67 3.34 6.94 -0.99
C ARG A 67 2.76 6.56 0.37
N ASP A 68 1.66 7.19 0.77
CA ASP A 68 0.87 6.68 1.89
C ASP A 68 0.11 5.43 1.45
N PHE A 69 0.61 4.27 1.88
CA PHE A 69 0.01 2.98 1.58
C PHE A 69 -1.39 2.80 2.19
N LEU A 70 -1.72 3.51 3.28
CA LEU A 70 -3.05 3.40 3.89
C LEU A 70 -4.10 4.06 2.99
N SER A 71 -3.85 5.31 2.58
CA SER A 71 -4.72 6.03 1.64
C SER A 71 -4.75 5.33 0.28
N TRP A 72 -3.62 4.79 -0.20
CA TRP A 72 -3.56 4.07 -1.46
C TRP A 72 -4.38 2.78 -1.44
N ASN A 73 -4.29 1.99 -0.37
CA ASN A 73 -5.10 0.78 -0.19
C ASN A 73 -6.60 1.12 -0.24
N LYS A 74 -7.02 2.18 0.45
CA LYS A 74 -8.41 2.65 0.42
C LYS A 74 -8.85 3.04 -0.99
N ALA A 75 -8.02 3.79 -1.72
CA ALA A 75 -8.32 4.20 -3.09
C ALA A 75 -8.42 2.99 -4.04
N ALA A 76 -7.53 2.01 -3.90
CA ALA A 76 -7.55 0.79 -4.68
C ALA A 76 -8.80 -0.07 -4.39
N SER A 77 -9.21 -0.19 -3.12
CA SER A 77 -10.48 -0.85 -2.76
C SER A 77 -11.69 -0.17 -3.39
N ILE A 78 -11.75 1.17 -3.37
CA ILE A 78 -12.84 1.92 -4.01
C ILE A 78 -12.85 1.69 -5.52
N LYS A 79 -11.66 1.67 -6.15
CA LYS A 79 -11.54 1.34 -7.58
C LYS A 79 -12.04 -0.07 -7.88
N LEU A 80 -11.70 -1.06 -7.04
CA LEU A 80 -12.19 -2.44 -7.21
C LEU A 80 -13.72 -2.53 -7.10
N ILE A 81 -14.30 -1.84 -6.11
CA ILE A 81 -15.76 -1.72 -5.96
C ILE A 81 -16.37 -1.10 -7.22
N TRP A 82 -15.80 -0.01 -7.72
CA TRP A 82 -16.30 0.62 -8.94
C TRP A 82 -16.23 -0.32 -10.16
N MET A 83 -15.12 -1.05 -10.34
CA MET A 83 -14.99 -2.04 -11.42
C MET A 83 -16.04 -3.17 -11.29
N LEU A 84 -16.35 -3.63 -10.07
CA LEU A 84 -17.36 -4.66 -9.84
C LEU A 84 -18.75 -4.26 -10.38
N PHE A 85 -19.12 -2.97 -10.28
CA PHE A 85 -20.44 -2.47 -10.71
C PHE A 85 -20.46 -1.93 -12.15
N PHE A 86 -19.38 -1.31 -12.61
CA PHE A 86 -19.40 -0.49 -13.84
C PHE A 86 -18.44 -0.97 -14.93
N SER A 87 -17.50 -1.89 -14.65
CA SER A 87 -16.52 -2.36 -15.64
C SER A 87 -15.99 -3.76 -15.32
N SER A 88 -16.65 -4.78 -15.85
CA SER A 88 -16.39 -6.19 -15.51
C SER A 88 -15.32 -6.90 -16.35
N GLU A 89 -14.62 -6.19 -17.24
CA GLU A 89 -13.59 -6.79 -18.11
C GLU A 89 -12.26 -7.10 -17.37
N SER A 90 -12.17 -6.77 -16.08
CA SER A 90 -10.99 -7.02 -15.27
C SER A 90 -10.94 -8.46 -14.75
N ILE A 91 -9.80 -9.14 -14.92
CA ILE A 91 -9.53 -10.47 -14.35
C ILE A 91 -9.77 -10.50 -12.83
N TRP A 92 -9.47 -9.39 -12.15
CA TRP A 92 -9.64 -9.27 -10.69
C TRP A 92 -11.11 -9.17 -10.31
N VAL A 93 -11.95 -8.61 -11.16
CA VAL A 93 -13.41 -8.60 -10.96
C VAL A 93 -13.97 -10.02 -11.12
N ALA A 94 -13.55 -10.75 -12.15
CA ALA A 94 -13.95 -12.13 -12.35
C ALA A 94 -13.53 -13.02 -11.15
N TRP A 95 -12.27 -12.94 -10.75
CA TRP A 95 -11.75 -13.65 -9.58
C TRP A 95 -12.47 -13.28 -8.29
N PHE A 96 -12.74 -12.00 -8.04
CA PHE A 96 -13.41 -11.56 -6.81
C PHE A 96 -14.87 -12.07 -6.75
N LYS A 97 -15.58 -12.06 -7.88
CA LYS A 97 -16.94 -12.62 -7.96
C LYS A 97 -16.95 -14.11 -7.66
N ASP A 98 -16.03 -14.85 -8.26
CA ASP A 98 -15.90 -16.29 -8.06
C ASP A 98 -15.44 -16.62 -6.62
N THR A 99 -14.28 -16.13 -6.18
CA THR A 99 -13.68 -16.59 -4.92
C THR A 99 -14.25 -15.91 -3.68
N VAL A 100 -14.65 -14.63 -3.75
CA VAL A 100 -15.08 -13.89 -2.55
C VAL A 100 -16.60 -13.84 -2.44
N LEU A 101 -17.31 -13.57 -3.54
CA LEU A 101 -18.78 -13.46 -3.51
C LEU A 101 -19.46 -14.83 -3.59
N SER A 102 -18.95 -15.78 -4.38
CA SER A 102 -19.58 -17.11 -4.49
C SER A 102 -19.25 -18.04 -3.31
N ALA A 103 -18.10 -17.87 -2.65
CA ALA A 103 -17.74 -18.68 -1.49
C ALA A 103 -18.54 -18.36 -0.20
N ASN A 104 -19.36 -17.31 -0.21
CA ASN A 104 -20.19 -16.88 0.93
C ASN A 104 -21.70 -16.96 0.65
N LEU A 105 -22.10 -17.68 -0.41
CA LEU A 105 -23.48 -18.01 -0.78
C LEU A 105 -23.63 -19.53 -0.88
#